data_AF-A0A3D0M207-F1
#
_entry.id   AF-A0A3D0M207-F1
#
_cell.length_a   1.000
_cell.length_b   1.000
_cell.length_c   1.000
_cell.angle_alpha   90.00
_cell.angle_beta   90.00
_cell.angle_gamma   90.00
#
_symmetry.space_group_name_H-M   'P 1'
#
loop_
_entity.id
_entity.type
_entity.pdbx_description
1 polymer ?
#
loop_
_entity_poly.entity_id
_entity_poly.type
_entity_poly.pdbx_seq_one_letter_code
_entity_poly.pdbx_strand_id
1 'polypeptide(L)'
;QADRERLEETGQQEKTEQRLADDFLQLHSEFPDRFVYFKDVPSAVVESAVRENLPLLDAYLRYQHREARRAAAQQARQAEAAARSAGSLSGMQHSPDTELNSFEQAFNTALR
;
A
#
# COMPACT_ATOMS: atom_id res chain seq x y z
N GLN A 1 -20.60 41.52 -0.09
CA GLN A 1 -19.40 40.84 -0.62
C GLN A 1 -19.50 39.33 -0.44
N ALA A 2 -19.91 38.82 0.73
CA ALA A 2 -20.09 37.38 1.00
C ALA A 2 -20.99 36.59 0.01
N ASP A 3 -21.97 37.23 -0.62
CA ASP A 3 -22.86 36.57 -1.58
C ASP A 3 -22.15 36.25 -2.92
N ARG A 4 -21.19 37.08 -3.31
CA ARG A 4 -20.46 36.93 -4.58
C ARG A 4 -19.40 35.83 -4.49
N GLU A 5 -18.71 35.75 -3.36
CA GLU A 5 -17.71 34.71 -3.07
C GLU A 5 -18.38 33.32 -3.02
N ARG A 6 -19.57 33.22 -2.41
CA ARG A 6 -20.35 31.97 -2.40
C ARG A 6 -20.78 31.49 -3.78
N LEU A 7 -21.23 32.39 -4.65
CA LEU A 7 -21.60 32.03 -6.03
C LEU A 7 -20.41 31.51 -6.84
N GLU A 8 -19.24 32.12 -6.65
CA GLU A 8 -17.99 31.75 -7.34
C GLU A 8 -17.45 30.39 -6.86
N GLU A 9 -17.61 30.06 -5.58
CA GLU A 9 -17.27 28.72 -5.06
C GLU A 9 -18.21 27.65 -5.62
N THR A 10 -19.53 27.86 -5.61
CA THR A 10 -20.48 26.88 -6.16
C THR A 10 -20.26 26.60 -7.64
N GLY A 11 -20.01 27.64 -8.45
CA GLY A 11 -19.79 27.46 -9.88
C GLY A 11 -18.48 26.73 -10.23
N GLN A 12 -17.47 26.78 -9.34
CA GLN A 12 -16.24 26.00 -9.51
C GLN A 12 -16.40 24.55 -9.04
N GLN A 13 -17.19 24.32 -7.98
CA GLN A 13 -17.53 22.99 -7.53
C GLN A 13 -18.32 22.23 -8.59
N GLU A 14 -19.36 22.84 -9.15
CA GLU A 14 -20.19 22.21 -10.20
C GLU A 14 -19.38 21.83 -11.45
N LYS A 15 -18.45 22.69 -11.90
CA LYS A 15 -17.57 22.37 -13.05
C LYS A 15 -16.65 21.19 -12.76
N THR A 16 -16.14 21.11 -11.53
CA THR A 16 -15.25 20.03 -11.11
C THR A 16 -16.04 18.72 -11.00
N GLU A 17 -17.25 18.77 -10.45
CA GLU A 17 -18.15 17.61 -10.35
C GLU A 17 -18.58 17.11 -11.73
N GLN A 18 -18.93 18.00 -12.66
CA GLN A 18 -19.25 17.63 -14.04
C GLN A 18 -18.07 16.91 -14.70
N ARG A 19 -16.87 17.49 -14.61
CA ARG A 19 -15.66 16.86 -15.13
C ARG A 19 -15.42 15.47 -14.52
N LEU A 20 -15.54 15.33 -13.21
CA LEU A 20 -15.36 14.06 -12.51
C LEU A 20 -16.43 13.03 -12.92
N ALA A 21 -17.66 13.47 -13.18
CA ALA A 21 -18.73 12.59 -13.65
C ALA A 21 -18.46 12.08 -15.08
N ASP A 22 -18.04 12.95 -16.00
CA ASP A 22 -17.62 12.56 -17.35
C ASP A 22 -16.43 11.58 -17.31
N ASP A 23 -15.41 11.90 -16.52
CA ASP A 23 -14.25 11.02 -16.35
C ASP A 23 -14.63 9.67 -15.73
N PHE A 24 -15.63 9.64 -14.83
CA PHE A 24 -16.15 8.41 -14.24
C PHE A 24 -16.89 7.56 -15.28
N LEU A 25 -17.68 8.16 -16.17
CA LEU A 25 -18.33 7.43 -17.26
C LEU A 25 -17.29 6.77 -18.17
N GLN A 26 -16.20 7.46 -18.46
CA GLN A 26 -15.10 6.89 -19.23
C GLN A 26 -14.42 5.73 -18.48
N LEU A 27 -14.15 5.89 -17.17
CA LEU A 27 -13.59 4.84 -16.33
C LEU A 27 -14.52 3.62 -16.25
N HIS A 28 -15.83 3.83 -16.12
CA HIS A 28 -16.83 2.78 -16.08
C HIS A 28 -16.94 2.05 -17.42
N SER A 29 -16.80 2.77 -18.55
CA SER A 29 -16.79 2.13 -19.88
C SER A 29 -15.57 1.23 -20.08
N GLU A 30 -14.41 1.60 -19.55
CA GLU A 30 -13.18 0.80 -19.62
C GLU A 30 -13.17 -0.37 -18.61
N PHE A 31 -13.80 -0.17 -17.44
CA PHE A 31 -13.87 -1.16 -16.37
C PHE A 31 -15.29 -1.32 -15.81
N PRO A 32 -16.24 -1.83 -16.61
CA PRO A 32 -17.65 -1.90 -16.23
C PRO A 32 -17.88 -2.77 -14.98
N ASP A 33 -17.07 -3.82 -14.81
CA ASP A 33 -17.18 -4.75 -13.68
C ASP A 33 -16.46 -4.30 -12.39
N ARG A 34 -15.65 -3.23 -12.44
CA ARG A 34 -14.86 -2.80 -11.26
C ARG A 34 -15.47 -1.64 -10.50
N PHE A 35 -16.17 -0.73 -11.18
CA PHE A 35 -16.67 0.50 -10.57
C PHE A 35 -18.12 0.70 -10.98
N VAL A 36 -19.07 0.23 -10.16
CA VAL A 36 -20.50 0.39 -10.44
C VAL A 36 -20.97 1.78 -10.05
N TYR A 37 -20.40 2.32 -8.97
CA TYR A 37 -20.72 3.64 -8.44
C TYR A 37 -19.45 4.47 -8.25
N PHE A 38 -19.59 5.80 -8.27
CA PHE A 38 -18.47 6.72 -8.02
C PHE A 38 -17.79 6.47 -6.66
N LYS A 39 -18.56 6.05 -5.65
CA LYS A 39 -18.03 5.67 -4.33
C LYS A 39 -17.11 4.45 -4.34
N ASP A 40 -17.16 3.62 -5.38
CA ASP A 40 -16.31 2.43 -5.51
C ASP A 40 -14.91 2.83 -6.01
N VAL A 41 -14.76 4.05 -6.54
CA VAL A 41 -13.46 4.60 -6.92
C VAL A 41 -12.67 4.96 -5.65
N PRO A 42 -11.43 4.50 -5.50
CA PRO A 42 -10.61 4.85 -4.35
C PRO A 42 -10.43 6.37 -4.22
N SER A 43 -10.59 6.91 -3.00
CA SER A 43 -10.48 8.35 -2.74
C SER A 43 -9.11 8.91 -3.18
N ALA A 44 -8.04 8.12 -3.03
CA ALA A 44 -6.69 8.48 -3.48
C ALA A 44 -6.59 8.72 -5.00
N VAL A 45 -7.45 8.08 -5.79
CA VAL A 45 -7.54 8.29 -7.25
C VAL A 45 -8.24 9.62 -7.52
N VAL A 46 -9.36 9.89 -6.86
CA VAL A 46 -10.09 11.16 -6.99
C VAL A 46 -9.21 12.34 -6.56
N GLU A 47 -8.53 12.24 -5.43
CA GLU A 47 -7.58 13.27 -4.97
C GLU A 47 -6.44 13.49 -5.96
N SER A 48 -5.89 12.41 -6.54
CA SER A 48 -4.83 12.54 -7.53
C SER A 48 -5.34 13.15 -8.84
N ALA A 49 -6.55 12.81 -9.28
CA ALA A 49 -7.18 13.38 -10.46
C ALA A 49 -7.42 14.89 -10.31
N VAL A 50 -7.90 15.32 -9.14
CA VAL A 50 -8.11 16.75 -8.82
C VAL A 50 -6.77 17.48 -8.69
N ARG A 51 -5.84 16.94 -7.89
CA ARG A 51 -4.55 17.58 -7.60
C ARG A 51 -3.64 17.69 -8.81
N GLU A 52 -3.57 16.64 -9.63
CA GLU A 52 -2.71 16.58 -10.81
C GLU A 52 -3.45 17.02 -12.10
N ASN A 53 -4.72 17.39 -11.98
CA ASN A 53 -5.61 17.74 -13.09
C ASN A 53 -5.66 16.66 -14.19
N LEU A 54 -5.57 15.38 -13.81
CA LEU A 54 -5.57 14.23 -14.72
C LEU A 54 -6.96 13.60 -14.81
N PRO A 55 -7.28 12.87 -15.90
CA PRO A 55 -8.48 12.05 -15.99
C PRO A 55 -8.51 10.98 -14.89
N LEU A 56 -9.70 10.62 -14.37
CA LEU A 56 -9.84 9.56 -13.37
C LEU A 56 -9.18 8.24 -13.81
N LEU A 57 -9.29 7.91 -15.10
CA LEU A 57 -8.68 6.72 -15.70
C LEU A 57 -7.16 6.70 -15.52
N ASP A 58 -6.48 7.80 -15.86
CA ASP A 58 -5.02 7.89 -15.75
C ASP A 58 -4.59 7.85 -14.28
N ALA A 59 -5.30 8.59 -13.42
CA ALA A 59 -5.06 8.56 -11.97
C ALA A 59 -5.22 7.15 -11.39
N TYR A 60 -6.22 6.39 -11.87
CA TYR A 60 -6.45 5.01 -11.45
C TYR A 60 -5.34 4.07 -11.91
N LEU A 61 -4.89 4.18 -13.15
CA LEU A 61 -3.78 3.37 -13.67
C LEU A 61 -2.47 3.64 -12.91
N ARG A 62 -2.19 4.91 -12.60
CA ARG A 62 -1.05 5.29 -11.75
C ARG A 62 -1.16 4.71 -10.35
N TYR A 63 -2.35 4.73 -9.77
CA TYR A 63 -2.62 4.13 -8.46
C TYR A 63 -2.37 2.62 -8.49
N GLN A 64 -2.94 1.91 -9.46
CA GLN A 64 -2.70 0.48 -9.70
C GLN A 64 -1.21 0.16 -9.84
N HIS A 65 -0.47 0.95 -10.63
CA HIS A 65 0.96 0.77 -10.79
C HIS A 65 1.75 0.98 -9.49
N ARG A 66 1.37 1.97 -8.68
CA ARG A 66 2.00 2.20 -7.35
C ARG A 66 1.71 1.07 -6.38
N GLU A 67 0.48 0.57 -6.35
CA GLU A 67 0.09 -0.56 -5.49
C GLU A 67 0.81 -1.84 -5.91
N ALA A 68 0.89 -2.13 -7.21
CA ALA A 68 1.67 -3.26 -7.73
C ALA A 68 3.15 -3.16 -7.35
N ARG A 69 3.76 -1.97 -7.45
CA ARG A 69 5.15 -1.76 -7.00
C ARG A 69 5.32 -1.96 -5.50
N ARG A 70 4.37 -1.53 -4.68
CA ARG A 70 4.41 -1.75 -3.22
C ARG A 70 4.32 -3.23 -2.88
N ALA A 71 3.40 -3.95 -3.51
CA ALA A 71 3.26 -5.39 -3.34
C ALA A 71 4.54 -6.13 -3.74
N ALA A 72 5.13 -5.78 -4.89
CA ALA A 72 6.41 -6.35 -5.34
C ALA A 72 7.56 -6.05 -4.37
N ALA A 73 7.65 -4.81 -3.85
CA ALA A 73 8.66 -4.45 -2.87
C ALA A 73 8.51 -5.20 -1.54
N GLN A 74 7.28 -5.48 -1.11
CA GLN A 74 7.02 -6.24 0.11
C GLN A 74 7.35 -7.72 -0.06
N GLN A 75 7.05 -8.31 -1.22
CA GLN A 75 7.48 -9.68 -1.55
C GLN A 75 9.01 -9.77 -1.61
N ALA A 76 9.69 -8.79 -2.21
CA ALA A 76 11.15 -8.75 -2.23
C ALA A 76 11.74 -8.63 -0.80
N ARG A 77 11.13 -7.83 0.08
CA ARG A 77 11.54 -7.75 1.49
C ARG A 77 11.30 -9.05 2.25
N GLN A 78 10.19 -9.74 2.00
CA GLN A 78 9.93 -11.06 2.60
C GLN A 78 10.92 -12.11 2.10
N ALA A 79 11.23 -12.11 0.80
CA ALA A 79 12.24 -13.00 0.22
C ALA A 79 13.64 -12.70 0.75
N GLU A 80 14.02 -11.43 0.90
CA GLU A 80 15.29 -11.03 1.50
C GLU A 80 15.35 -11.39 2.99
N ALA A 81 14.26 -11.19 3.74
CA ALA A 81 14.17 -11.60 5.14
C ALA A 81 14.25 -13.13 5.27
N ALA A 82 13.55 -13.89 4.42
CA ALA A 82 13.60 -15.34 4.40
C ALA A 82 15.01 -15.86 4.02
N ALA A 83 15.67 -15.24 3.04
CA ALA A 83 17.04 -15.56 2.64
C ALA A 83 18.04 -15.26 3.77
N ARG A 84 17.87 -14.14 4.48
CA ARG A 84 18.70 -13.78 5.64
C ARG A 84 18.44 -14.68 6.85
N SER A 85 17.20 -15.11 7.09
CA SER A 85 16.86 -16.08 8.13
C SER A 85 17.36 -17.49 7.81
N ALA A 86 17.36 -17.90 6.54
CA ALA A 86 17.91 -19.19 6.11
C ALA A 86 19.46 -19.24 6.15
N GLY A 87 20.13 -18.08 6.14
CA GLY A 87 21.60 -17.97 6.19
C GLY A 87 22.22 -18.13 7.58
N SER A 88 21.45 -18.20 8.66
CA SER A 88 21.99 -18.16 10.03
C SER A 88 22.07 -19.49 10.77
N LEU A 89 21.74 -20.63 10.13
CA LEU A 89 21.78 -21.95 10.79
C LEU A 89 22.55 -23.03 10.04
N SER A 90 23.14 -22.74 8.88
CA SER A 90 23.94 -23.75 8.16
C SER A 90 25.38 -23.89 8.68
N GLY A 91 25.79 -23.08 9.67
CA GLY A 91 27.14 -23.08 10.26
C GLY A 91 27.22 -23.62 11.69
N MET A 92 26.09 -23.85 12.37
CA MET A 92 26.08 -24.38 13.73
C MET A 92 25.76 -25.88 13.68
N GLN A 93 26.76 -26.70 13.36
CA GLN A 93 26.76 -28.07 13.89
C GLN A 93 26.95 -27.95 15.40
N HIS A 94 25.86 -27.65 16.11
CA HIS A 94 25.81 -27.77 17.55
C HIS A 94 25.55 -29.24 17.86
N SER A 95 26.61 -29.94 18.23
CA SER A 95 26.47 -31.24 18.89
C SER A 95 25.64 -31.02 20.16
N PRO A 96 24.50 -31.70 20.34
CA PRO A 96 23.59 -31.48 21.48
C PRO A 96 24.22 -31.79 22.85
N ASP A 97 25.39 -32.44 22.87
CA ASP A 97 26.18 -32.75 24.06
C ASP A 97 26.80 -31.52 24.74
N THR A 98 27.10 -30.45 23.99
CA THR A 98 27.84 -29.30 24.54
C THR A 98 26.95 -28.38 25.37
N GLU A 99 25.69 -28.17 24.96
CA GLU A 99 24.77 -27.27 25.67
C GLU A 99 24.26 -27.88 26.98
N LEU A 100 24.02 -29.19 27.00
CA LEU A 100 23.59 -29.89 28.22
C LEU A 100 24.67 -29.83 29.32
N ASN A 101 25.93 -30.07 28.97
CA ASN A 101 27.05 -29.98 29.90
C ASN A 101 27.28 -28.54 30.42
N SER A 102 27.09 -27.53 29.56
CA SER A 102 27.28 -26.13 29.93
C SER A 102 26.25 -25.68 30.98
N PHE A 103 25.01 -26.13 30.82
CA PHE A 103 23.93 -25.84 31.76
C PHE A 103 24.12 -26.56 33.10
N GLU A 104 24.48 -27.85 33.07
CA GLU A 104 24.74 -28.62 34.31
C GLU A 104 25.91 -28.03 35.12
N GLN A 105 26.98 -27.58 34.45
CA GLN A 105 28.10 -26.94 35.14
C GLN A 105 27.73 -25.60 35.77
N ALA A 106 26.96 -24.77 35.07
CA ALA A 106 26.49 -23.49 35.61
C ALA A 106 25.56 -23.69 36.81
N PHE A 107 24.66 -24.69 36.74
CA PHE A 107 23.74 -25.01 37.82
C PHE A 107 24.46 -25.56 39.07
N ASN A 108 25.41 -26.48 38.89
CA ASN A 108 26.20 -27.00 40.00
C ASN A 108 27.11 -25.94 40.64
N THR A 109 27.57 -24.95 39.87
CA THR A 109 28.35 -23.82 40.40
C THR A 109 27.49 -22.89 41.25
N ALA A 110 26.21 -22.72 40.91
CA ALA A 110 25.29 -21.84 41.65
C ALA A 110 24.78 -22.45 42.97
N LEU A 111 24.93 -23.76 43.17
CA LEU A 111 24.51 -24.48 44.39
C LEU A 111 25.64 -24.69 45.41
N ARG A 112 26.82 -24.14 45.18
CA ARG A 112 27.99 -24.23 46.06
C ARG A 112 28.25 -22.93 46.79
#